data_AF-A0A836QRZ3-F1
#
_entry.id   AF-A0A836QRZ3-F1
#
_cell.length_a   1.000
_cell.length_b   1.000
_cell.length_c   1.000
_cell.angle_alpha   90.00
_cell.angle_beta   90.00
_cell.angle_gamma   90.00
#
_symmetry.space_group_name_H-M   'P 1'
#
loop_
_entity.id
_entity.type
_entity.pdbx_description
1 polymer ?
#
loop_
_entity_poly.entity_id
_entity_poly.type
_entity_poly.pdbx_seq_one_letter_code
_entity_poly.pdbx_strand_id
1 'polypeptide(L)'
;MMSATSVDRGRPFHWGSGWLGLALLAFGLRLTAAFVTDAFHHPQVYEYEDLARAMLDGRGFTFHHLGITYHSYAPPLYAWLCAMIYSAGGTVAAVLVVQMLVSVGHVVLVQLLAERLFQRRGAGLIAGVLMALHPGLIIYASTKAHPLTFDALFFT
;
A
#
# COMPACT_ATOMS: atom_id res chain seq x y z
N MET A 1 42.02 26.82 -19.76
CA MET A 1 41.96 25.52 -19.05
C MET A 1 40.64 25.47 -18.28
N MET A 2 39.61 24.84 -18.84
CA MET A 2 38.34 24.61 -18.15
C MET A 2 38.44 23.27 -17.41
N SER A 3 38.42 23.34 -16.09
CA SER A 3 38.37 22.17 -15.21
C SER A 3 37.04 21.46 -15.44
N ALA A 4 37.10 20.25 -15.99
CA ALA A 4 35.93 19.38 -16.12
C ALA A 4 35.46 19.02 -14.71
N THR A 5 34.29 19.53 -14.33
CA THR A 5 33.58 19.10 -13.13
C THR A 5 33.33 17.60 -13.22
N SER A 6 34.00 16.83 -12.36
CA SER A 6 33.69 15.41 -12.22
C SER A 6 32.24 15.30 -11.76
N VAL A 7 31.35 14.89 -12.66
CA VAL A 7 30.00 14.48 -12.29
C VAL A 7 30.17 13.36 -11.28
N ASP A 8 29.84 13.63 -10.02
CA ASP A 8 29.85 12.63 -8.96
C ASP A 8 28.80 11.58 -9.34
N ARG A 9 29.28 10.50 -9.97
CA ARG A 9 28.44 9.36 -10.31
C ARG A 9 28.12 8.69 -8.99
N GLY A 10 26.98 9.10 -8.41
CA GLY A 10 26.48 8.59 -7.14
C GLY A 10 26.68 7.07 -7.06
N ARG A 11 27.14 6.60 -5.90
CA ARG A 11 27.51 5.21 -5.67
C ARG A 11 26.42 4.26 -6.21
N PRO A 12 26.80 3.16 -6.88
CA PRO A 12 25.84 2.20 -7.41
C PRO A 12 24.91 1.71 -6.29
N PHE A 13 23.63 1.53 -6.63
CA PHE A 13 22.63 1.05 -5.69
C PHE A 13 22.89 -0.42 -5.36
N HIS A 14 23.24 -0.72 -4.12
CA HIS A 14 23.47 -2.08 -3.66
C HIS A 14 22.23 -2.55 -2.91
N TRP A 15 21.58 -3.61 -3.38
CA TRP A 15 20.49 -4.23 -2.65
C TRP A 15 21.03 -4.86 -1.36
N GLY A 16 20.85 -4.17 -0.23
CA GLY A 16 21.19 -4.71 1.08
C GLY A 16 20.27 -5.88 1.43
N SER A 17 20.80 -7.02 1.88
CA SER A 17 20.02 -8.25 2.18
C SER A 17 18.93 -8.11 3.27
N GLY A 18 18.84 -6.96 3.95
CA GLY A 18 17.91 -6.74 5.07
C GLY A 18 16.44 -6.60 4.65
N TRP A 19 16.17 -6.33 3.36
CA TRP A 19 14.81 -6.07 2.88
C TRP A 19 13.88 -7.27 3.04
N LEU A 20 14.40 -8.49 2.87
CA LEU A 20 13.58 -9.70 2.97
C LEU A 20 13.09 -9.92 4.40
N GLY A 21 13.95 -9.72 5.39
CA GLY A 21 13.58 -9.82 6.81
C GLY A 21 12.51 -8.79 7.18
N LEU A 22 12.66 -7.55 6.70
CA LEU A 22 11.66 -6.50 6.92
C LEU A 22 10.35 -6.78 6.18
N ALA A 23 10.40 -7.31 4.97
CA ALA A 23 9.22 -7.66 4.21
C ALA A 23 8.42 -8.77 4.90
N LEU A 24 9.10 -9.82 5.37
CA LEU A 24 8.48 -10.91 6.14
C LEU A 24 7.90 -10.43 7.46
N LEU A 25 8.63 -9.57 8.20
CA LEU A 25 8.13 -8.95 9.43
C LEU A 25 6.87 -8.12 9.16
N ALA A 26 6.92 -7.21 8.18
CA ALA A 26 5.81 -6.33 7.85
C ALA A 26 4.56 -7.10 7.38
N PHE A 27 4.75 -8.12 6.54
CA PHE A 27 3.66 -8.98 6.08
C PHE A 27 3.09 -9.80 7.24
N GLY A 28 3.95 -10.42 8.05
CA GLY A 28 3.55 -11.20 9.21
C GLY A 28 2.74 -10.38 10.22
N LEU A 29 3.13 -9.14 10.50
CA LEU A 29 2.38 -8.24 11.39
C LEU A 29 0.98 -7.92 10.85
N ARG A 30 0.87 -7.66 9.54
CA ARG A 30 -0.41 -7.34 8.89
C ARG A 30 -1.33 -8.55 8.82
N LEU A 31 -0.77 -9.69 8.44
CA LEU A 31 -1.49 -10.96 8.40
C LEU A 31 -2.00 -11.34 9.79
N THR A 32 -1.13 -11.22 10.81
CA THR A 32 -1.52 -11.46 12.21
C THR A 32 -2.62 -10.51 12.64
N ALA A 33 -2.52 -9.21 12.34
CA ALA A 33 -3.56 -8.25 12.66
C ALA A 33 -4.91 -8.62 12.00
N ALA A 34 -4.90 -8.98 10.72
CA ALA A 34 -6.11 -9.40 10.01
C ALA A 34 -6.76 -10.65 10.62
N PHE A 35 -5.97 -11.64 11.07
CA PHE A 35 -6.51 -12.82 11.76
C PHE A 35 -7.03 -12.49 13.15
N VAL A 36 -6.30 -11.71 13.95
CA VAL A 36 -6.68 -11.35 15.32
C VAL A 36 -7.97 -10.53 15.35
N THR A 37 -8.19 -9.68 14.35
CA THR A 37 -9.41 -8.87 14.24
C THR A 37 -10.49 -9.52 13.37
N ASP A 38 -10.28 -10.75 12.90
CA ASP A 38 -11.17 -11.47 11.99
C ASP A 38 -11.56 -10.67 10.71
N ALA A 39 -10.62 -9.85 10.22
CA ALA A 39 -10.87 -8.94 9.11
C ALA A 39 -11.12 -9.64 7.77
N PHE A 40 -10.70 -10.89 7.61
CA PHE A 40 -10.98 -11.65 6.38
C PHE A 40 -12.45 -12.04 6.26
N HIS A 41 -13.16 -12.20 7.37
CA HIS A 41 -14.59 -12.48 7.39
C HIS A 41 -15.42 -11.20 7.58
N HIS A 42 -14.90 -10.25 8.37
CA HIS A 42 -15.58 -9.00 8.73
C HIS A 42 -14.72 -7.77 8.38
N PRO A 43 -14.38 -7.55 7.09
CA PRO A 43 -13.59 -6.38 6.69
C PRO A 43 -14.42 -5.10 6.87
N GLN A 44 -13.73 -4.01 7.21
CA GLN A 44 -14.32 -2.68 7.13
C GLN A 44 -14.27 -2.20 5.68
N VAL A 45 -15.44 -2.13 5.06
CA VAL A 45 -15.63 -1.70 3.68
C VAL A 45 -16.12 -0.26 3.64
N TYR A 46 -15.86 0.39 2.51
CA TYR A 46 -16.13 1.81 2.28
C TYR A 46 -16.70 1.99 0.86
N GLU A 47 -16.95 3.23 0.46
CA GLU A 47 -17.63 3.63 -0.77
C GLU A 47 -16.95 3.10 -2.05
N TYR A 48 -15.66 2.75 -1.97
CA TYR A 48 -14.91 2.19 -3.08
C TYR A 48 -15.40 0.82 -3.53
N GLU A 49 -15.97 0.02 -2.63
CA GLU A 49 -16.56 -1.27 -3.00
C GLU A 49 -17.83 -1.06 -3.84
N ASP A 50 -18.69 -0.12 -3.42
CA ASP A 50 -19.89 0.24 -4.17
C ASP A 50 -19.54 0.84 -5.54
N LEU A 51 -18.50 1.68 -5.61
CA LEU A 51 -17.96 2.19 -6.87
C LEU A 51 -17.48 1.04 -7.77
N ALA A 52 -16.71 0.10 -7.24
CA ALA A 52 -16.19 -1.04 -8.00
C ALA A 52 -17.32 -1.93 -8.53
N ARG A 53 -18.35 -2.21 -7.71
CA ARG A 53 -19.52 -3.00 -8.12
C ARG A 53 -20.36 -2.26 -9.17
N ALA A 54 -20.60 -0.96 -8.98
CA ALA A 54 -21.32 -0.15 -9.96
C ALA A 54 -20.64 -0.15 -11.34
N MET A 55 -19.30 -0.11 -11.37
CA MET A 55 -18.55 -0.24 -12.62
C MET A 55 -18.76 -1.59 -13.28
N LEU A 56 -18.70 -2.69 -12.51
CA LEU A 56 -18.91 -4.05 -13.04
C LEU A 56 -20.35 -4.29 -13.50
N ASP A 57 -21.32 -3.64 -12.87
CA ASP A 57 -22.73 -3.65 -13.27
C ASP A 57 -23.01 -2.79 -14.52
N GLY A 58 -22.00 -2.13 -15.09
CA GLY A 58 -22.16 -1.23 -16.24
C GLY A 58 -22.79 0.13 -15.91
N ARG A 59 -22.94 0.48 -14.62
CA ARG A 59 -23.44 1.80 -14.17
C ARG A 59 -22.37 2.90 -14.20
N GLY A 60 -21.11 2.51 -14.45
CA GLY A 60 -19.98 3.43 -14.52
C GLY A 60 -19.41 3.77 -13.14
N PHE A 61 -18.59 4.82 -13.07
CA PHE A 61 -17.92 5.26 -11.84
C PHE A 61 -18.86 6.11 -10.97
N THR A 62 -19.89 5.47 -10.42
CA THR A 62 -20.98 6.12 -9.69
C THR A 62 -21.13 5.57 -8.28
N PHE A 63 -21.34 6.46 -7.31
CA PHE A 63 -21.66 6.11 -5.93
C PHE A 63 -23.03 6.66 -5.58
N HIS A 64 -23.93 5.83 -5.03
CA HIS A 64 -25.27 6.25 -4.66
C HIS A 64 -25.42 6.28 -3.15
N HIS A 65 -25.64 7.46 -2.57
CA HIS A 65 -25.78 7.64 -1.12
C HIS A 65 -26.84 8.67 -0.79
N LEU A 66 -27.71 8.36 0.19
CA LEU A 66 -28.81 9.24 0.64
C LEU A 66 -29.70 9.76 -0.50
N GLY A 67 -29.96 8.93 -1.52
CA GLY A 67 -30.81 9.29 -2.66
C GLY A 67 -30.13 10.15 -3.73
N ILE A 68 -28.82 10.40 -3.61
CA ILE A 68 -28.04 11.19 -4.56
C ILE A 68 -27.03 10.28 -5.26
N THR A 69 -26.96 10.39 -6.59
CA THR A 69 -25.92 9.73 -7.38
C THR A 69 -24.76 10.67 -7.60
N TYR A 70 -23.60 10.32 -7.05
CA TYR A 70 -22.35 11.03 -7.22
C TYR A 70 -21.56 10.42 -8.37
N HIS A 71 -21.24 11.25 -9.36
CA HIS A 71 -20.29 10.91 -10.41
C HIS A 71 -18.91 11.38 -9.96
N SER A 72 -17.91 10.51 -9.95
CA SER A 72 -16.53 10.84 -9.51
C SER A 72 -16.41 11.23 -8.02
N TYR A 73 -17.02 10.45 -7.13
CA TYR A 73 -16.97 10.68 -5.68
C TYR A 73 -15.54 10.60 -5.08
N ALA A 74 -14.68 9.75 -5.63
CA ALA A 74 -13.34 9.48 -5.10
C ALA A 74 -12.30 9.28 -6.23
N PRO A 75 -10.99 9.37 -5.94
CA PRO A 75 -9.94 9.02 -6.89
C PRO A 75 -10.12 7.59 -7.44
N PRO A 76 -9.94 7.35 -8.75
CA PRO A 76 -10.39 6.11 -9.39
C PRO A 76 -9.52 4.89 -9.10
N LEU A 77 -8.24 5.08 -8.76
CA LEU A 77 -7.25 4.00 -8.71
C LEU A 77 -7.68 2.83 -7.82
N TYR A 78 -8.11 3.11 -6.59
CA TYR A 78 -8.44 2.07 -5.63
C TYR A 78 -9.73 1.32 -6.03
N ALA A 79 -10.76 2.04 -6.46
CA ALA A 79 -12.00 1.42 -6.95
C ALA A 79 -11.76 0.61 -8.24
N TRP A 80 -10.87 1.04 -9.14
CA TRP A 80 -10.43 0.25 -10.30
C TRP A 80 -9.70 -1.02 -9.89
N LEU A 81 -8.82 -0.96 -8.90
CA LEU A 81 -8.15 -2.15 -8.36
C LEU A 81 -9.17 -3.15 -7.79
N CYS A 82 -10.12 -2.67 -6.98
CA CYS A 82 -11.20 -3.49 -6.45
C CYS A 82 -12.01 -4.14 -7.59
N ALA A 83 -12.40 -3.36 -8.60
CA ALA A 83 -13.14 -3.87 -9.75
C ALA A 83 -12.37 -4.94 -10.53
N MET A 84 -11.06 -4.77 -10.73
CA MET A 84 -10.20 -5.79 -11.36
C MET A 84 -10.11 -7.09 -10.54
N ILE A 85 -10.02 -6.98 -9.21
CA ILE A 85 -9.97 -8.15 -8.34
C ILE A 85 -11.32 -8.88 -8.36
N TYR A 86 -12.43 -8.15 -8.30
CA TYR A 86 -13.77 -8.73 -8.30
C TYR A 86 -14.16 -9.31 -9.66
N SER A 87 -13.73 -8.71 -10.78
CA SER A 87 -13.95 -9.29 -12.11
C SER A 87 -13.23 -10.61 -12.32
N ALA A 88 -12.11 -10.83 -11.61
CA ALA A 88 -11.39 -12.10 -11.56
C ALA A 88 -12.01 -13.11 -10.55
N GLY A 89 -13.14 -12.80 -9.92
CA GLY A 89 -13.79 -13.65 -8.92
C GLY A 89 -13.20 -13.51 -7.50
N GLY A 90 -12.32 -12.53 -7.28
CA GLY A 90 -11.77 -12.23 -5.97
C GLY A 90 -12.79 -11.62 -5.01
N THR A 91 -12.47 -11.65 -3.71
CA THR A 91 -13.30 -11.09 -2.64
C THR A 91 -12.59 -9.90 -2.00
N VAL A 92 -13.26 -9.21 -1.06
CA VAL A 92 -12.63 -8.16 -0.23
C VAL A 92 -11.38 -8.69 0.48
N ALA A 93 -11.34 -9.97 0.88
CA ALA A 93 -10.15 -10.59 1.44
C ALA A 93 -8.95 -10.56 0.48
N ALA A 94 -9.19 -10.77 -0.82
CA ALA A 94 -8.14 -10.65 -1.84
C ALA A 94 -7.65 -9.19 -1.97
N VAL A 95 -8.55 -8.21 -1.87
CA VAL A 95 -8.18 -6.78 -1.82
C VAL A 95 -7.27 -6.50 -0.62
N LEU A 96 -7.62 -7.02 0.57
CA LEU A 96 -6.79 -6.86 1.77
C LEU A 96 -5.39 -7.48 1.57
N VAL A 97 -5.29 -8.67 0.99
CA VAL A 97 -3.97 -9.29 0.71
C VAL A 97 -3.14 -8.42 -0.24
N VAL A 98 -3.72 -7.92 -1.33
CA VAL A 98 -3.02 -7.03 -2.26
C VAL A 98 -2.55 -5.75 -1.54
N GLN A 99 -3.40 -5.17 -0.72
CA GLN A 99 -3.07 -4.00 0.08
C GLN A 99 -1.94 -4.28 1.09
N MET A 100 -1.91 -5.45 1.72
CA MET A 100 -0.80 -5.86 2.59
C MET A 100 0.52 -5.92 1.81
N LEU A 101 0.51 -6.46 0.59
CA LEU A 101 1.70 -6.52 -0.26
C LEU A 101 2.20 -5.11 -0.65
N VAL A 102 1.29 -4.20 -0.97
CA VAL A 102 1.61 -2.78 -1.26
C VAL A 102 2.21 -2.11 -0.02
N SER A 103 1.63 -2.37 1.16
CA SER A 103 2.15 -1.86 2.44
C SER A 103 3.54 -2.40 2.77
N VAL A 104 3.82 -3.67 2.43
CA VAL A 104 5.15 -4.28 2.56
C VAL A 104 6.14 -3.62 1.60
N GLY A 105 5.73 -3.38 0.36
CA GLY A 105 6.51 -2.61 -0.62
C GLY A 105 6.87 -1.22 -0.08
N HIS A 106 5.95 -0.56 0.61
CA HIS A 106 6.18 0.73 1.23
C HIS A 106 7.25 0.67 2.34
N VAL A 107 7.19 -0.33 3.22
CA VAL A 107 8.21 -0.55 4.26
C VAL A 107 9.60 -0.72 3.64
N VAL A 108 9.71 -1.54 2.58
CA VAL A 108 10.99 -1.77 1.89
C VAL A 108 11.46 -0.50 1.18
N LEU A 109 10.58 0.25 0.54
CA LEU A 109 10.93 1.52 -0.10
C LEU A 109 11.50 2.53 0.91
N VAL A 110 10.84 2.69 2.06
CA VAL A 110 11.31 3.59 3.14
C VAL A 110 12.68 3.16 3.65
N GLN A 111 12.90 1.86 3.85
CA GLN A 111 14.22 1.33 4.20
C GLN A 111 15.27 1.80 3.17
N LEU A 112 15.04 1.51 1.89
CA LEU A 112 15.99 1.82 0.81
C LEU A 112 16.26 3.32 0.67
N LEU A 113 15.22 4.16 0.82
CA LEU A 113 15.35 5.62 0.79
C LEU A 113 16.20 6.12 1.96
N ALA A 114 15.97 5.62 3.18
CA ALA A 114 16.76 6.00 4.34
C ALA A 114 18.21 5.49 4.27
N GLU A 115 18.46 4.27 3.77
CA GLU A 115 19.83 3.80 3.53
C GLU A 115 20.55 4.70 2.53
N ARG A 116 19.86 5.14 1.47
CA ARG A 116 20.39 6.03 0.45
C ARG A 116 20.62 7.45 0.98
N LEU A 117 19.70 8.01 1.74
CA LEU A 117 19.80 9.38 2.22
C LEU A 117 20.94 9.54 3.24
N PHE A 118 21.04 8.60 4.18
CA PHE A 118 22.04 8.65 5.24
C PHE A 118 23.33 7.90 4.91
N GLN A 119 23.39 7.20 3.76
CA GLN A 119 24.51 6.34 3.36
C GLN A 119 24.87 5.30 4.45
N ARG A 120 23.86 4.86 5.23
CA ARG A 120 24.02 3.97 6.38
C ARG A 120 22.92 2.92 6.42
N ARG A 121 23.31 1.65 6.33
CA ARG A 121 22.38 0.50 6.42
C ARG A 121 21.55 0.51 7.71
N GLY A 122 22.15 0.87 8.84
CA GLY A 122 21.44 0.95 10.12
C GLY A 122 20.30 1.96 10.11
N ALA A 123 20.44 3.08 9.41
CA ALA A 123 19.39 4.10 9.31
C ALA A 123 18.16 3.56 8.57
N GLY A 124 18.38 2.85 7.46
CA GLY A 124 17.27 2.24 6.73
C GLY A 124 16.61 1.08 7.47
N LEU A 125 17.37 0.23 8.16
CA LEU A 125 16.79 -0.82 8.99
C LEU A 125 15.89 -0.24 10.08
N ILE A 126 16.34 0.81 10.79
CA ILE A 126 15.54 1.48 11.81
C ILE A 126 14.28 2.09 11.19
N ALA A 127 14.41 2.82 10.08
CA ALA A 127 13.26 3.41 9.38
C ALA A 127 12.24 2.35 8.93
N GLY A 128 12.72 1.25 8.35
CA GLY A 128 11.89 0.11 7.94
C GLY A 128 11.18 -0.56 9.12
N VAL A 129 11.86 -0.78 10.26
CA VAL A 129 11.22 -1.33 11.47
C VAL A 129 10.14 -0.40 11.99
N LEU A 130 10.43 0.90 12.10
CA LEU A 130 9.44 1.90 12.54
C LEU A 130 8.21 1.92 11.62
N MET A 131 8.43 1.82 10.32
CA MET A 131 7.36 1.76 9.33
C MET A 131 6.57 0.45 9.38
N ALA A 132 7.25 -0.68 9.60
CA ALA A 132 6.62 -1.99 9.73
C ALA A 132 5.69 -2.06 10.95
N LEU A 133 6.09 -1.41 12.05
CA LEU A 133 5.38 -1.33 13.33
C LEU A 133 4.37 -0.18 13.40
N HIS A 134 4.28 0.67 12.37
CA HIS A 134 3.40 1.83 12.40
C HIS A 134 1.92 1.40 12.51
N PRO A 135 1.22 1.70 13.62
CA PRO A 135 -0.09 1.13 13.91
C PRO A 135 -1.13 1.52 12.85
N GLY A 136 -1.08 2.76 12.37
CA GLY A 136 -1.96 3.22 11.30
C GLY A 136 -1.79 2.40 10.02
N LEU A 137 -0.57 2.04 9.63
CA LEU A 137 -0.35 1.30 8.39
C LEU A 137 -0.74 -0.17 8.54
N ILE A 138 -0.55 -0.73 9.73
CA ILE A 138 -1.02 -2.09 10.03
C ILE A 138 -2.55 -2.13 9.93
N ILE A 139 -3.26 -1.25 10.63
CA ILE A 139 -4.73 -1.26 10.66
C ILE A 139 -5.31 -0.96 9.27
N TYR A 140 -4.86 0.09 8.61
CA TYR A 140 -5.36 0.44 7.28
C TYR A 140 -4.96 -0.57 6.20
N ALA A 141 -3.89 -1.36 6.39
CA ALA A 141 -3.54 -2.42 5.44
C ALA A 141 -4.28 -3.75 5.73
N SER A 142 -4.71 -3.99 6.97
CA SER A 142 -5.13 -5.32 7.41
C SER A 142 -6.62 -5.45 7.67
N THR A 143 -7.30 -4.35 8.04
CA THR A 143 -8.70 -4.42 8.48
C THR A 143 -9.65 -3.56 7.65
N LYS A 144 -9.11 -2.57 6.93
CA LYS A 144 -9.89 -1.60 6.15
C LYS A 144 -9.60 -1.75 4.67
N ALA A 145 -10.62 -1.98 3.86
CA ALA A 145 -10.52 -1.86 2.41
C ALA A 145 -10.54 -0.36 2.03
N HIS A 146 -9.38 0.30 2.13
CA HIS A 146 -9.26 1.75 2.00
C HIS A 146 -7.98 2.18 1.24
N PRO A 147 -8.02 3.24 0.41
CA PRO A 147 -6.89 3.66 -0.42
C PRO A 147 -5.64 4.14 0.33
N LEU A 148 -5.74 4.46 1.62
CA LEU A 148 -4.65 5.07 2.42
C LEU A 148 -3.31 4.36 2.26
N THR A 149 -3.29 3.03 2.16
CA THR A 149 -2.04 2.28 1.98
C THR A 149 -1.37 2.55 0.64
N PHE A 150 -2.16 2.72 -0.43
CA PHE A 150 -1.70 3.08 -1.76
C PHE A 150 -1.26 4.53 -1.80
N ASP A 151 -2.07 5.44 -1.25
CA ASP A 151 -1.74 6.86 -1.19
C ASP A 151 -0.42 7.07 -0.44
N ALA A 152 -0.25 6.43 0.71
CA ALA A 152 0.98 6.51 1.48
C ALA A 152 2.21 6.05 0.67
N LEU A 153 2.09 4.96 -0.10
CA LEU A 153 3.19 4.48 -0.93
C LEU A 153 3.52 5.44 -2.09
N PHE A 154 2.51 5.95 -2.79
CA PHE A 154 2.73 6.73 -4.01
C PHE A 154 3.18 8.18 -3.75
N PHE A 155 2.97 8.70 -2.55
CA PHE A 155 3.35 10.07 -2.17
C PHE A 155 4.54 10.14 -1.18
N THR A 156 5.30 9.05 -1.02
CA THR A 156 6.55 8.98 -0.23
C THR A 156 7.78 9.07 -1.12
#